data_AF-A0A7X9EAA2-F1
#
_entry.id   AF-A0A7X9EAA2-F1
#
_cell.length_a   1.000
_cell.length_b   1.000
_cell.length_c   1.000
_cell.angle_alpha   90.00
_cell.angle_beta   90.00
_cell.angle_gamma   90.00
#
_symmetry.space_group_name_H-M   'P 1'
#
loop_
_entity.id
_entity.type
_entity.pdbx_description
1 polymer ?
#
loop_
_entity_poly.entity_id
_entity_poly.type
_entity_poly.pdbx_seq_one_letter_code
_entity_poly.pdbx_strand_id
1 'polypeptide(L)'
;VDCMVALPTQLFYNTQIPACLWFLARNRTNHKFRNRSGEILFIDARKLGTMTSRKNKILTDADIAQISEAYHNWRNTNGNYEDVQGFCKSANLAEVEANNFVLTPGRYVGTEEVEDDGIPYEEKVAAISENLKGYFEQSIELQQRIKTNLVKVGIEI
;
A
#
# COMPACT_ATOMS: atom_id res chain seq x y z
N VAL A 1 -1.75 0.67 -19.29
CA VAL A 1 -0.85 0.09 -18.27
C VAL A 1 -0.95 -1.42 -18.38
N ASP A 2 0.18 -2.13 -18.29
CA ASP A 2 0.24 -3.60 -18.36
C ASP A 2 0.41 -4.18 -16.96
N CYS A 3 1.36 -3.64 -16.19
CA CYS A 3 1.61 -4.03 -14.81
C CYS A 3 2.05 -2.84 -13.95
N MET A 4 1.63 -2.86 -12.68
CA MET A 4 2.01 -1.93 -11.62
C MET A 4 2.71 -2.70 -10.51
N VAL A 5 3.90 -2.25 -10.11
CA VAL A 5 4.64 -2.86 -9.00
C VAL A 5 4.88 -1.82 -7.91
N ALA A 6 4.40 -2.05 -6.70
CA ALA A 6 4.72 -1.22 -5.54
C ALA A 6 5.98 -1.77 -4.87
N LEU A 7 7.05 -0.97 -4.79
CA LEU A 7 8.31 -1.38 -4.21
C LEU A 7 8.37 -1.06 -2.71
N PRO A 8 9.26 -1.74 -1.95
CA PRO A 8 9.56 -1.35 -0.59
C PRO A 8 10.01 0.11 -0.46
N THR A 9 9.80 0.68 0.72
CA THR A 9 10.45 1.92 1.14
C THR A 9 11.95 1.67 1.38
N GLN A 10 12.72 2.74 1.60
CA GLN A 10 14.13 2.67 2.03
C GLN A 10 15.09 2.05 1.00
N LEU A 11 14.67 1.93 -0.27
CA LEU A 11 15.55 1.50 -1.36
C LEU A 11 16.55 2.58 -1.79
N PHE A 12 16.26 3.86 -1.51
CA PHE A 12 17.13 4.98 -1.86
C PHE A 12 17.99 5.42 -0.68
N TYR A 13 19.25 5.77 -0.95
CA TYR A 13 20.19 6.18 0.10
C TYR A 13 19.80 7.47 0.82
N ASN A 14 19.19 8.42 0.11
CA ASN A 14 18.96 9.78 0.61
C ASN A 14 17.51 10.04 1.07
N THR A 15 16.59 9.11 0.83
CA THR A 15 15.16 9.30 1.12
C THR A 15 14.45 7.97 1.35
N GLN A 16 13.42 7.98 2.20
CA GLN A 16 12.63 6.79 2.52
C GLN A 16 11.34 6.69 1.69
N ILE A 17 11.16 7.55 0.69
CA ILE A 17 9.97 7.51 -0.16
C ILE A 17 9.81 6.13 -0.83
N PRO A 18 8.60 5.58 -0.89
CA PRO A 18 8.32 4.41 -1.70
C PRO A 18 8.45 4.76 -3.18
N ALA A 19 8.76 3.75 -3.99
CA ALA A 19 8.73 3.84 -5.44
C ALA A 19 7.73 2.83 -6.02
N CYS A 20 7.35 3.06 -7.27
CA CYS A 20 6.59 2.09 -8.04
C CYS A 20 7.15 1.97 -9.46
N LEU A 21 7.03 0.78 -10.04
CA LEU A 21 7.38 0.51 -11.43
C LEU A 21 6.11 0.42 -12.27
N TRP A 22 6.14 1.09 -13.42
CA TRP A 22 5.05 1.11 -14.38
C TRP A 22 5.50 0.39 -15.64
N PHE A 23 4.89 -0.76 -15.92
CA PHE A 23 5.11 -1.48 -17.18
C PHE A 23 4.05 -1.06 -18.18
N LEU A 24 4.50 -0.45 -19.28
CA LEU A 24 3.64 0.02 -20.35
C LEU A 24 3.86 -0.82 -21.60
N ALA A 25 2.80 -1.47 -22.07
CA ALA A 25 2.81 -2.24 -23.31
C ALA A 25 1.93 -1.54 -24.35
N ARG A 26 2.51 -1.24 -25.52
CA ARG A 26 1.78 -0.66 -26.66
C ARG A 26 0.83 -1.66 -27.32
N ASN A 27 1.23 -2.94 -27.38
CA ASN A 27 0.42 -4.02 -27.94
C ASN A 27 0.36 -5.20 -26.95
N ARG A 28 -0.86 -5.57 -26.55
CA ARG A 28 -1.16 -6.64 -25.58
C ARG A 28 -1.79 -7.88 -26.21
N THR A 29 -1.93 -7.91 -27.54
CA THR A 29 -2.57 -8.96 -28.35
C THR A 29 -1.65 -9.51 -29.43
N ASN A 30 -0.33 -9.35 -29.28
CA ASN A 30 0.68 -9.57 -30.33
C ASN A 30 1.03 -11.05 -30.63
N HIS A 31 0.17 -12.00 -30.27
CA HIS A 31 0.31 -13.47 -30.44
C HIS A 31 1.54 -14.14 -29.79
N LYS A 32 2.59 -13.38 -29.44
CA LYS A 32 3.79 -13.87 -28.72
C LYS A 32 3.52 -14.17 -27.25
N PHE A 33 2.59 -13.43 -26.67
CA PHE A 33 2.18 -13.52 -25.26
C PHE A 33 0.69 -13.80 -25.19
N ARG A 34 0.18 -14.16 -24.01
CA ARG A 34 -1.26 -14.31 -23.83
C ARG A 34 -1.95 -12.98 -24.11
N ASN A 35 -3.20 -13.05 -24.58
CA ASN A 35 -4.02 -11.86 -24.67
C ASN A 35 -4.36 -11.38 -23.26
N ARG A 36 -3.94 -10.17 -22.94
CA ARG A 36 -4.16 -9.48 -21.65
C ARG A 36 -4.77 -8.10 -21.86
N SER A 37 -5.47 -7.92 -22.99
CA SER A 37 -6.26 -6.72 -23.24
C SER A 37 -7.37 -6.60 -22.19
N GLY A 38 -7.47 -5.44 -21.54
CA GLY A 38 -8.50 -5.20 -20.53
C GLY A 38 -8.13 -5.67 -19.11
N GLU A 39 -6.90 -6.15 -18.92
CA GLU A 39 -6.38 -6.54 -17.61
C GLU A 39 -5.17 -5.70 -17.24
N ILE A 40 -4.96 -5.53 -15.93
CA ILE A 40 -3.77 -4.91 -15.35
C ILE A 40 -3.29 -5.82 -14.22
N LEU A 41 -2.01 -6.19 -14.25
CA LEU A 41 -1.39 -6.91 -13.14
C LEU A 41 -0.94 -5.93 -12.06
N PHE A 42 -1.33 -6.19 -10.82
CA PHE A 42 -0.86 -5.48 -9.64
C PHE A 42 0.05 -6.40 -8.83
N ILE A 43 1.26 -5.95 -8.52
CA ILE A 43 2.21 -6.64 -7.64
C ILE A 43 2.55 -5.72 -6.47
N ASP A 44 2.39 -6.21 -5.26
CA ASP A 44 2.76 -5.53 -4.03
C ASP A 44 4.01 -6.16 -3.44
N ALA A 45 5.16 -5.58 -3.78
CA ALA A 45 6.45 -6.00 -3.27
C ALA A 45 6.85 -5.23 -2.00
N ARG A 46 5.97 -4.42 -1.39
CA ARG A 46 6.34 -3.52 -0.27
C ARG A 46 6.94 -4.26 0.93
N LYS A 47 6.54 -5.51 1.15
CA LYS A 47 7.02 -6.37 2.23
C LYS A 47 8.36 -7.07 1.93
N LEU A 48 8.77 -7.15 0.66
CA LEU A 48 10.00 -7.80 0.25
C LEU A 48 11.25 -7.00 0.63
N GLY A 49 12.42 -7.60 0.43
CA GLY A 49 13.72 -6.98 0.62
C GLY A 49 14.26 -7.07 2.05
N THR A 50 15.58 -7.06 2.16
CA THR A 50 16.33 -7.23 3.41
C THR A 50 16.99 -5.93 3.82
N MET A 51 16.98 -5.62 5.11
CA MET A 51 17.69 -4.46 5.65
C MET A 51 19.20 -4.69 5.59
N THR A 52 19.92 -3.87 4.85
CA THR A 52 21.40 -3.87 4.81
C THR A 52 21.99 -2.93 5.86
N SER A 53 21.21 -1.93 6.27
CA SER A 53 21.52 -1.01 7.36
C SER A 53 20.24 -0.68 8.14
N ARG A 54 20.31 0.18 9.18
CA ARG A 54 19.10 0.68 9.85
C ARG A 54 18.22 1.56 8.96
N LYS A 55 18.76 2.07 7.84
CA LYS A 55 18.10 3.08 6.99
C LYS A 55 17.83 2.60 5.57
N ASN A 56 18.44 1.48 5.16
CA ASN A 56 18.39 1.03 3.77
C ASN A 56 18.03 -0.44 3.66
N LYS A 57 17.17 -0.70 2.69
CA LYS A 57 16.73 -2.01 2.27
C LYS A 57 17.32 -2.31 0.89
N ILE A 58 17.63 -3.57 0.64
CA ILE A 58 17.98 -4.08 -0.68
C ILE A 58 16.99 -5.17 -1.09
N LEU A 59 16.67 -5.25 -2.38
CA LEU A 59 16.03 -6.43 -2.94
C LEU A 59 17.12 -7.44 -3.26
N THR A 60 17.02 -8.64 -2.70
CA THR A 60 17.89 -9.76 -3.02
C THR A 60 17.54 -10.29 -4.42
N ASP A 61 18.43 -11.11 -4.99
CA ASP A 61 18.15 -11.78 -6.26
C ASP A 61 16.89 -12.65 -6.18
N ALA A 62 16.60 -13.24 -5.02
CA ALA A 62 15.38 -14.01 -4.78
C ALA A 62 14.12 -13.11 -4.79
N ASP A 63 14.17 -11.93 -4.15
CA ASP A 63 13.06 -10.96 -4.19
C ASP A 63 12.78 -10.51 -5.64
N ILE A 64 13.84 -10.22 -6.40
CA ILE A 64 13.74 -9.81 -7.80
C ILE A 64 13.17 -10.95 -8.66
N ALA A 65 13.67 -12.18 -8.45
CA ALA A 65 13.18 -13.37 -9.13
C ALA A 65 11.68 -13.55 -8.89
N GLN A 66 11.23 -13.50 -7.64
CA GLN A 66 9.82 -13.63 -7.27
C GLN A 66 8.92 -12.61 -7.99
N ILE A 67 9.30 -11.34 -8.00
CA ILE A 67 8.55 -10.28 -8.71
C ILE A 67 8.54 -10.54 -10.22
N SER A 68 9.70 -10.88 -10.79
CA SER A 68 9.84 -11.07 -12.23
C SER A 68 9.10 -12.32 -12.73
N GLU A 69 9.12 -13.40 -11.95
CA GLU A 69 8.41 -14.65 -12.24
C GLU A 69 6.91 -14.45 -12.18
N ALA A 70 6.39 -13.72 -11.19
CA ALA A 70 4.96 -13.37 -11.14
C ALA A 70 4.51 -12.66 -12.42
N TYR A 71 5.29 -11.66 -12.89
CA TYR A 71 4.99 -10.98 -14.15
C TYR A 71 5.14 -11.88 -15.38
N HIS A 72 6.17 -12.73 -15.45
CA HIS A 72 6.39 -13.61 -16.60
C HIS A 72 5.35 -14.73 -16.68
N ASN A 73 5.00 -15.34 -15.55
CA ASN A 73 3.94 -16.33 -15.44
C ASN A 73 2.60 -15.71 -15.83
N TRP A 74 2.33 -14.49 -15.39
CA TRP A 74 1.13 -13.77 -15.81
C TRP A 74 1.15 -13.42 -17.30
N ARG A 75 2.27 -13.02 -17.88
CA ARG A 75 2.31 -12.49 -19.26
C ARG A 75 2.32 -13.59 -20.32
N ASN A 76 2.95 -14.73 -20.06
CA ASN A 76 3.22 -15.74 -21.07
C ASN A 76 2.02 -16.69 -21.26
N THR A 77 1.84 -17.20 -22.48
CA THR A 77 0.74 -18.13 -22.82
C THR A 77 0.78 -19.42 -22.02
N ASN A 78 1.99 -19.91 -21.71
CA ASN A 78 2.21 -21.14 -20.93
C ASN A 78 2.68 -20.83 -19.50
N GLY A 79 2.48 -19.61 -19.02
CA GLY A 79 2.82 -19.24 -17.65
C GLY A 79 1.80 -19.81 -16.66
N ASN A 80 2.27 -20.23 -15.50
CA ASN A 80 1.42 -20.74 -14.43
C ASN A 80 1.17 -19.63 -13.41
N TYR A 81 0.19 -18.77 -13.71
CA TYR A 81 -0.15 -17.63 -12.86
C TYR A 81 -1.41 -17.90 -12.04
N GLU A 82 -1.36 -17.51 -10.78
CA GLU A 82 -2.50 -17.43 -9.87
C GLU A 82 -2.42 -16.14 -9.05
N ASP A 83 -3.58 -15.64 -8.62
CA ASP A 83 -3.62 -14.50 -7.70
C ASP A 83 -3.17 -14.95 -6.31
N VAL A 84 -2.29 -14.18 -5.69
CA VAL A 84 -1.75 -14.46 -4.36
C VAL A 84 -2.10 -13.30 -3.45
N GLN A 85 -2.92 -13.55 -2.43
CA GLN A 85 -3.36 -12.54 -1.48
C GLN A 85 -2.15 -11.83 -0.84
N GLY A 86 -2.19 -10.50 -0.82
CA GLY A 86 -1.13 -9.65 -0.30
C GLY A 86 0.09 -9.49 -1.23
N PHE A 87 0.19 -10.24 -2.33
CA PHE A 87 1.34 -10.20 -3.23
C PHE A 87 0.99 -9.81 -4.68
N CYS A 88 0.07 -10.51 -5.35
CA CYS A 88 -0.27 -10.20 -6.75
C CYS A 88 -1.74 -10.46 -7.08
N LYS A 89 -2.30 -9.62 -7.96
CA LYS A 89 -3.65 -9.77 -8.49
C LYS A 89 -3.76 -9.24 -9.91
N SER A 90 -4.41 -10.00 -10.79
CA SER A 90 -4.81 -9.55 -12.12
C SER A 90 -6.23 -8.98 -12.05
N ALA A 91 -6.39 -7.67 -12.21
CA ALA A 91 -7.71 -7.04 -12.18
C ALA A 91 -8.16 -6.61 -13.58
N ASN A 92 -9.46 -6.75 -13.85
CA ASN A 92 -10.03 -6.26 -15.10
C ASN A 92 -10.34 -4.75 -15.04
N LEU A 93 -10.64 -4.15 -16.19
CA LEU A 93 -10.95 -2.71 -16.27
C LEU A 93 -12.17 -2.28 -15.44
N ALA A 94 -13.18 -3.14 -15.29
CA ALA A 94 -14.37 -2.82 -14.49
C ALA A 94 -14.02 -2.73 -12.99
N GLU A 95 -13.15 -3.61 -12.49
CA GLU A 95 -12.61 -3.51 -11.13
C GLU A 95 -11.79 -2.23 -10.93
N VAL A 96 -11.01 -1.83 -11.94
CA VAL A 96 -10.22 -0.60 -11.89
C VAL A 96 -11.11 0.65 -11.87
N GLU A 97 -12.17 0.64 -12.67
CA GLU A 97 -13.18 1.70 -12.69
C GLU A 97 -13.93 1.79 -11.36
N ALA A 98 -14.35 0.66 -10.79
CA ALA A 98 -14.96 0.61 -9.45
C ALA A 98 -14.04 1.16 -8.35
N ASN A 99 -12.72 1.10 -8.57
CA ASN A 99 -11.70 1.65 -7.69
C ASN A 99 -11.30 3.10 -8.03
N ASN A 100 -12.12 3.82 -8.82
CA ASN A 100 -11.90 5.19 -9.27
C ASN A 100 -10.56 5.39 -9.99
N PHE A 101 -10.12 4.39 -10.76
CA PHE A 101 -8.85 4.38 -11.50
C PHE A 101 -7.60 4.55 -10.62
N VAL A 102 -7.70 4.30 -9.31
CA VAL A 102 -6.54 4.28 -8.41
C VAL A 102 -5.74 3.01 -8.70
N LEU A 103 -4.49 3.15 -9.15
CA LEU A 103 -3.65 2.02 -9.59
C LEU A 103 -2.66 1.52 -8.53
N THR A 104 -2.94 1.77 -7.25
CA THR A 104 -2.08 1.32 -6.16
C THR A 104 -2.27 -0.18 -5.92
N PRO A 105 -1.24 -1.04 -6.06
CA PRO A 105 -1.38 -2.50 -5.95
C PRO A 105 -2.07 -2.99 -4.67
N GLY A 106 -1.78 -2.37 -3.53
CA GLY A 106 -2.39 -2.72 -2.23
C GLY A 106 -3.93 -2.64 -2.20
N ARG A 107 -4.57 -1.89 -3.11
CA ARG A 107 -6.03 -1.83 -3.24
C ARG A 107 -6.62 -3.06 -3.94
N TYR A 108 -5.81 -3.79 -4.71
CA TYR A 108 -6.24 -4.94 -5.50
C TYR A 108 -5.82 -6.26 -4.86
N VAL A 109 -4.57 -6.37 -4.40
CA VAL A 109 -4.04 -7.62 -3.85
C VAL A 109 -4.58 -7.96 -2.45
N GLY A 110 -5.29 -7.00 -1.82
CA GLY A 110 -5.75 -7.11 -0.43
C GLY A 110 -4.61 -6.98 0.57
N THR A 111 -4.94 -7.11 1.85
CA THR A 111 -3.95 -7.36 2.90
C THR A 111 -3.90 -8.86 3.14
N GLU A 112 -2.70 -9.42 3.40
CA GLU A 112 -2.63 -10.70 4.15
C GLU A 112 -3.53 -10.57 5.38
N GLU A 113 -4.19 -11.66 5.78
CA GLU A 113 -4.93 -11.69 7.04
C GLU A 113 -4.01 -11.15 8.13
N VAL A 114 -4.36 -9.99 8.67
CA VAL A 114 -3.78 -9.53 9.92
C VAL A 114 -4.20 -10.60 10.92
N GLU A 115 -3.27 -11.12 11.73
CA GLU A 115 -3.66 -11.97 12.87
C GLU A 115 -4.80 -11.26 13.59
N ASP A 116 -5.98 -11.87 13.57
CA ASP A 116 -7.15 -11.35 14.27
C ASP A 116 -6.75 -11.27 15.75
N ASP A 117 -6.67 -10.05 16.26
CA ASP A 117 -6.43 -9.80 17.68
C ASP A 117 -7.63 -10.25 18.54
N GLY A 118 -8.67 -10.79 17.91
CA GLY A 118 -9.87 -11.33 18.53
C GLY A 118 -10.84 -10.25 18.97
N ILE A 119 -10.54 -8.97 18.65
CA ILE A 119 -11.35 -7.83 19.06
C ILE A 119 -12.26 -7.44 17.89
N PRO A 120 -13.59 -7.55 18.04
CA PRO A 120 -14.55 -7.11 17.04
C PRO A 120 -14.31 -5.66 16.59
N TYR A 121 -14.55 -5.39 15.31
CA TYR A 121 -14.37 -4.06 14.73
C TYR A 121 -15.15 -2.98 15.49
N GLU A 122 -16.40 -3.29 15.88
CA GLU A 122 -17.27 -2.40 16.65
C GLU A 122 -16.66 -2.03 18.00
N GLU A 123 -16.00 -2.98 18.67
CA GLU A 123 -15.35 -2.78 19.95
C GLU A 123 -14.10 -1.89 19.82
N LYS A 124 -13.31 -2.08 18.76
CA LYS A 124 -12.18 -1.17 18.43
C LYS A 124 -12.65 0.25 18.16
N VAL A 125 -13.70 0.41 17.35
CA VAL A 125 -14.23 1.73 17.01
C VAL A 125 -14.80 2.42 18.25
N ALA A 126 -15.48 1.69 19.13
CA ALA A 126 -15.99 2.23 20.38
C ALA A 126 -14.86 2.72 21.30
N ALA A 127 -13.83 1.89 21.52
CA ALA A 127 -12.67 2.23 22.34
C ALA A 127 -11.89 3.44 21.77
N ILE A 128 -11.67 3.48 20.46
CA ILE A 128 -11.00 4.62 19.80
C ILE A 128 -11.84 5.90 19.95
N SER A 129 -13.17 5.80 19.78
CA SER A 129 -14.07 6.95 19.89
C SER A 129 -14.10 7.51 21.32
N GLU A 130 -14.09 6.63 22.33
CA GLU A 130 -14.05 7.04 23.74
C GLU A 130 -12.74 7.75 24.07
N ASN A 131 -11.60 7.18 23.65
CA ASN A 131 -10.29 7.81 23.81
C ASN A 131 -10.22 9.18 23.11
N LEU A 132 -10.74 9.26 21.88
CA LEU A 132 -10.79 10.51 21.12
C LEU A 132 -11.62 11.58 21.82
N LYS A 133 -12.75 11.19 22.42
CA LYS A 133 -13.57 12.10 23.22
C LYS A 133 -12.81 12.62 24.44
N GLY A 134 -12.12 11.74 25.17
CA GLY A 134 -11.27 12.14 26.30
C GLY A 134 -10.16 13.11 25.89
N TYR A 135 -9.53 12.91 24.73
CA TYR A 135 -8.53 13.85 24.20
C TYR A 135 -9.14 15.21 23.83
N PHE A 136 -10.37 15.27 23.33
CA PHE A 136 -11.04 16.55 23.08
C PHE A 136 -11.33 17.31 24.38
N GLU A 137 -11.78 16.62 25.43
CA GLU A 137 -12.03 17.23 26.74
C GLU A 137 -10.73 17.80 27.34
N GLN A 138 -9.64 17.03 27.31
CA GLN A 138 -8.32 17.48 27.75
C GLN A 138 -7.81 18.67 26.92
N SER A 139 -8.02 18.65 25.61
CA SER A 139 -7.65 19.76 24.72
C SER A 139 -8.37 21.05 25.11
N ILE A 140 -9.67 20.98 25.41
CA ILE A 140 -10.47 22.14 25.83
C ILE A 140 -9.97 22.68 27.17
N GLU A 141 -9.73 21.81 28.16
CA GLU A 141 -9.22 22.23 29.47
C GLU A 141 -7.86 22.94 29.33
N LEU A 142 -6.94 22.37 28.57
CA LEU A 142 -5.63 22.95 28.32
C LEU A 142 -5.74 24.28 27.59
N GLN A 143 -6.62 24.39 26.58
CA GLN A 143 -6.88 25.65 25.88
C GLN A 143 -7.38 26.74 26.84
N GLN A 144 -8.32 26.43 27.73
CA GLN A 144 -8.81 27.38 28.72
C GLN A 144 -7.68 27.82 29.67
N ARG A 145 -6.90 26.86 30.16
CA ARG A 145 -5.78 27.13 31.07
C ARG A 145 -4.69 27.99 30.42
N ILE A 146 -4.42 27.79 29.12
CA ILE A 146 -3.52 28.64 28.34
C ILE A 146 -4.08 30.06 28.27
N LYS A 147 -5.35 30.25 27.90
CA LYS A 147 -6.00 31.57 27.86
C LYS A 147 -5.90 32.29 29.21
N THR A 148 -6.22 31.60 30.31
CA THR A 148 -6.12 32.17 31.66
C THR A 148 -4.69 32.60 32.01
N ASN A 149 -3.68 31.83 31.61
CA ASN A 149 -2.30 32.18 31.89
C ASN A 149 -1.78 33.33 31.00
N LEU A 150 -2.25 33.42 29.75
CA LEU A 150 -1.89 34.52 28.84
C LEU A 150 -2.45 35.87 29.30
N VAL A 151 -3.67 35.89 29.86
CA VAL A 151 -4.23 37.09 30.48
C VAL A 151 -3.34 37.60 31.61
N LYS A 152 -2.75 36.71 32.43
CA LYS A 152 -1.84 37.10 33.53
C LYS A 152 -0.55 37.78 33.06
N VAL A 153 -0.15 37.55 31.81
CA VAL A 153 1.05 38.17 31.19
C VAL A 153 0.68 39.28 30.19
N GLY A 154 -0.59 39.71 30.15
CA GLY A 154 -1.06 40.86 29.37
C GLY A 154 -1.40 40.56 27.91
N ILE A 155 -1.69 39.31 27.54
CA ILE A 155 -2.05 38.89 26.17
C ILE A 155 -3.49 38.34 26.16
N GLU A 156 -4.37 38.90 25.33
CA GLU A 156 -5.77 38.46 25.16
C GLU A 156 -6.00 37.77 23.80
N ILE A 157 -6.47 36.51 23.83
CA ILE A 157 -6.87 35.68 22.66
C ILE A 157 -7.93 34.64 23.01
#